data_AF-A0A132NH50-F1
#
_entry.id   AF-A0A132NH50-F1
#
_cell.length_a   1.000
_cell.length_b   1.000
_cell.length_c   1.000
_cell.angle_alpha   90.00
_cell.angle_beta   90.00
_cell.angle_gamma   90.00
#
_symmetry.space_group_name_H-M   'P 1'
#
loop_
_entity.id
_entity.type
_entity.pdbx_description
1 polymer ?
#
loop_
_entity_poly.entity_id
_entity_poly.type
_entity_poly.pdbx_seq_one_letter_code
_entity_poly.pdbx_strand_id
1 'polypeptide(L)'
;MRWRTADPLSESGAEAYVAGVCFKTGPPGRVGVELEWLVHDIREPPRPVALSRIETALRDLATSGRLSLEPGGQVELSSQPADSLTACVEAVQADLSRLFPALARVGLAPHGAALDPVRSPRRVLDLPRYAAMEEFFDRDGPAGRIMMCST
;
A
#
# COMPACT_ATOMS: atom_id res chain seq x y z
N MET A 1 -32.11 9.12 20.92
CA MET A 1 -31.26 7.91 20.85
C MET A 1 -30.04 8.16 21.74
N ARG A 2 -29.94 7.50 22.90
CA ARG A 2 -28.80 7.66 23.81
C ARG A 2 -27.71 6.69 23.38
N TRP A 3 -26.56 7.21 22.95
CA TRP A 3 -25.36 6.38 22.79
C TRP A 3 -24.99 5.87 24.18
N ARG A 4 -24.99 4.54 24.38
CA ARG A 4 -24.30 3.97 25.54
C ARG A 4 -22.83 4.31 25.37
N THR A 5 -22.26 5.05 26.31
CA THR A 5 -20.80 5.15 26.43
C THR A 5 -20.29 3.73 26.64
N ALA A 6 -19.58 3.20 25.64
CA ALA A 6 -18.80 1.99 25.82
C ALA A 6 -17.80 2.22 26.96
N ASP A 7 -17.45 1.16 27.68
CA ASP A 7 -16.40 1.25 28.68
C ASP A 7 -15.12 1.79 28.03
N PRO A 8 -14.33 2.61 28.75
CA PRO A 8 -13.05 3.10 28.23
C PRO A 8 -12.16 1.94 27.78
N LEU A 9 -11.48 2.10 26.65
CA LEU A 9 -10.49 1.13 26.19
C LEU A 9 -9.41 0.94 27.27
N SER A 10 -9.20 -0.29 27.69
CA SER A 10 -8.07 -0.70 28.54
C SER A 10 -7.11 -1.57 27.74
N GLU A 11 -5.85 -1.61 28.17
CA GLU A 11 -4.83 -2.52 27.61
C GLU A 11 -5.32 -3.98 27.68
N SER A 12 -5.79 -4.42 28.84
CA SER A 12 -6.34 -5.77 29.03
C SER A 12 -7.56 -6.07 28.14
N GLY A 13 -8.41 -5.07 27.88
CA GLY A 13 -9.55 -5.21 26.99
C GLY A 13 -9.12 -5.33 25.52
N ALA A 14 -8.11 -4.55 25.12
CA ALA A 14 -7.51 -4.63 23.78
C ALA A 14 -6.81 -5.98 23.57
N GLU A 15 -6.03 -6.45 24.55
CA GLU A 15 -5.37 -7.77 24.52
C GLU A 15 -6.39 -8.89 24.38
N ALA A 16 -7.44 -8.89 25.22
CA ALA A 16 -8.50 -9.89 25.15
C ALA A 16 -9.23 -9.87 23.80
N TYR A 17 -9.46 -8.69 23.24
CA TYR A 17 -10.06 -8.54 21.91
C TYR A 17 -9.15 -9.11 20.81
N VAL A 18 -7.87 -8.74 20.78
CA VAL A 18 -6.91 -9.26 19.79
C VAL A 18 -6.79 -10.78 19.90
N ALA A 19 -6.66 -11.32 21.12
CA ALA A 19 -6.62 -12.75 21.36
C ALA A 19 -7.87 -13.47 20.85
N GLY A 20 -9.07 -12.92 21.10
CA GLY A 20 -10.34 -13.52 20.71
C GLY A 20 -10.71 -13.36 19.23
N VAL A 21 -10.25 -12.30 18.56
CA VAL A 21 -10.67 -11.93 17.20
C VAL A 21 -9.61 -12.20 16.15
N CYS A 22 -8.34 -11.91 16.43
CA CYS A 22 -7.26 -11.97 15.44
C CYS A 22 -6.62 -13.36 15.35
N PHE A 23 -6.69 -14.17 16.41
CA PHE A 23 -6.09 -15.50 16.48
C PHE A 23 -7.13 -16.63 16.47
N LYS A 24 -8.13 -16.54 15.59
CA LYS A 24 -9.14 -17.61 15.48
C LYS A 24 -8.50 -18.91 15.00
N THR A 25 -8.66 -19.96 15.79
CA THR A 25 -8.17 -21.31 15.51
C THR A 25 -9.12 -22.05 14.56
N GLY A 26 -9.11 -21.67 13.28
CA GLY A 26 -9.55 -22.52 12.17
C GLY A 26 -8.34 -23.20 11.50
N PRO A 27 -8.52 -24.21 10.63
CA PRO A 27 -7.41 -24.66 9.81
C PRO A 27 -6.90 -23.48 8.97
N PRO A 28 -5.62 -23.09 9.07
CA PRO A 28 -5.08 -22.02 8.24
C PRO A 28 -5.17 -22.47 6.78
N GLY A 29 -5.95 -21.76 5.97
CA GLY A 29 -6.20 -22.14 4.58
C GLY A 29 -6.32 -20.97 3.61
N ARG A 30 -6.29 -19.73 4.10
CA ARG A 30 -6.38 -18.54 3.24
C ARG A 30 -5.04 -17.87 3.10
N VAL A 31 -4.75 -17.41 1.88
CA VAL A 31 -3.54 -16.66 1.54
C VAL A 31 -3.94 -15.39 0.82
N GLY A 32 -3.38 -14.27 1.26
CA GLY A 32 -3.41 -12.99 0.55
C GLY A 32 -2.00 -12.41 0.49
N VAL A 33 -1.75 -11.53 -0.47
CA VAL A 33 -0.47 -10.83 -0.61
C VAL A 33 -0.70 -9.34 -0.80
N GLU A 34 0.25 -8.56 -0.32
CA GLU A 34 0.36 -7.13 -0.58
C GLU A 34 1.65 -6.90 -1.35
N LEU A 35 1.55 -6.18 -2.46
CA LEU A 35 2.66 -5.93 -3.36
C LEU A 35 2.73 -4.45 -3.66
N GLU A 36 3.92 -3.89 -3.53
CA GLU A 36 4.19 -2.47 -3.75
C GLU A 36 5.18 -2.31 -4.91
N TRP A 37 4.93 -1.31 -5.75
CA TRP A 37 5.84 -0.91 -6.81
C TRP A 37 6.16 0.57 -6.73
N LEU A 38 7.45 0.88 -6.80
CA LEU A 38 7.92 2.19 -7.20
C LEU A 38 7.40 2.50 -8.61
N VAL A 39 6.95 3.74 -8.85
CA VAL A 39 6.47 4.17 -10.16
C VAL A 39 7.39 5.24 -10.73
N HIS A 40 7.92 5.01 -11.93
CA HIS A 40 8.84 5.92 -12.62
C HIS A 40 8.26 6.43 -13.93
N ASP A 41 8.69 7.62 -14.36
CA ASP A 41 8.47 8.05 -15.73
C ASP A 41 9.38 7.25 -16.67
N ILE A 42 8.82 6.68 -17.73
CA ILE A 42 9.56 5.83 -18.68
C ILE A 42 10.67 6.59 -19.41
N ARG A 43 10.47 7.89 -19.66
CA ARG A 43 11.41 8.73 -20.42
C ARG A 43 12.38 9.46 -19.49
N GLU A 44 11.95 9.74 -18.26
CA GLU A 44 12.72 10.51 -17.29
C GLU A 44 12.74 9.86 -15.90
N PRO A 45 13.32 8.66 -15.73
CA PRO A 45 13.25 7.91 -14.46
C PRO A 45 13.70 8.66 -13.19
N PRO A 46 14.71 9.57 -13.25
CA PRO A 46 15.09 10.36 -12.07
C PRO A 46 14.10 11.44 -11.66
N ARG A 47 13.11 11.79 -12.50
CA ARG A 47 12.14 12.83 -12.15
C ARG A 47 11.03 12.26 -11.25
N PRO A 48 10.58 13.00 -10.21
CA PRO A 48 9.39 12.65 -9.47
C PRO A 48 8.17 12.54 -10.38
N VAL A 49 7.33 11.53 -10.13
CA VAL A 49 6.07 11.36 -10.85
C VAL A 49 5.01 12.23 -10.19
N ALA A 50 4.28 13.01 -11.00
CA ALA A 50 3.14 13.77 -10.51
C ALA A 50 2.02 12.80 -10.07
N LEU A 51 1.54 12.96 -8.83
CA LEU A 51 0.48 12.12 -8.24
C LEU A 51 -0.75 11.97 -9.15
N SER A 52 -1.17 13.06 -9.78
CA SER A 52 -2.33 13.09 -10.69
C SER A 52 -2.20 12.15 -11.90
N ARG A 53 -0.98 11.85 -12.35
CA ARG A 53 -0.75 10.86 -13.43
C ARG A 53 -0.99 9.44 -12.93
N ILE A 54 -0.54 9.14 -11.71
CA ILE A 54 -0.78 7.83 -11.07
C ILE A 54 -2.29 7.68 -10.84
N GLU A 55 -2.94 8.67 -10.24
CA GLU A 55 -4.40 8.67 -10.03
C GLU A 55 -5.18 8.48 -11.33
N THR A 56 -4.72 9.09 -12.43
CA THR A 56 -5.34 8.92 -13.76
C THR A 56 -5.22 7.48 -14.28
N ALA A 57 -4.10 6.80 -14.02
CA ALA A 57 -3.94 5.39 -14.39
C ALA A 57 -4.85 4.46 -13.58
N LEU A 58 -5.01 4.76 -12.29
CA LEU A 58 -5.80 3.93 -11.37
C LEU A 58 -7.30 4.20 -11.44
N ARG A 59 -7.70 5.37 -11.96
CA ARG A 59 -9.11 5.75 -12.11
C ARG A 59 -9.86 4.70 -12.92
N ASP A 60 -10.96 4.22 -12.36
CA ASP A 60 -11.87 3.21 -12.94
C ASP A 60 -11.22 1.85 -13.26
N LEU A 61 -10.01 1.60 -12.75
CA LEU A 61 -9.35 0.31 -12.92
C LEU A 61 -10.01 -0.74 -12.02
N ALA A 62 -10.71 -1.69 -12.64
CA ALA A 62 -11.33 -2.79 -11.92
C ALA A 62 -10.31 -3.90 -11.63
N THR A 63 -9.91 -4.04 -10.36
CA THR A 63 -9.13 -5.15 -9.82
C THR A 63 -9.96 -5.97 -8.83
N SER A 64 -9.59 -7.23 -8.62
CA SER A 64 -10.18 -8.04 -7.55
C SER A 64 -9.68 -7.59 -6.17
N GLY A 65 -8.39 -7.25 -6.09
CA GLY A 65 -7.77 -6.64 -4.93
C GLY A 65 -8.04 -5.14 -4.82
N ARG A 66 -7.62 -4.56 -3.70
CA ARG A 66 -7.67 -3.12 -3.44
C ARG A 66 -6.36 -2.48 -3.87
N LEU A 67 -6.46 -1.40 -4.64
CA LEU A 67 -5.33 -0.56 -4.98
C LEU A 67 -5.19 0.60 -3.97
N SER A 68 -3.97 0.84 -3.49
CA SER A 68 -3.62 1.95 -2.60
C SER A 68 -2.47 2.78 -3.19
N LEU A 69 -2.23 3.94 -2.60
CA LEU A 69 -1.01 4.71 -2.80
C LEU A 69 -0.30 4.93 -1.46
N GLU A 70 1.00 4.69 -1.47
CA GLU A 70 1.91 4.94 -0.35
C GLU A 70 2.47 6.37 -0.39
N PRO A 71 3.14 6.86 0.68
CA PRO A 71 3.52 8.27 0.81
C PRO A 71 4.35 8.82 -0.35
N GLY A 72 5.25 8.00 -0.90
CA GLY A 72 6.11 8.34 -2.04
C GLY A 72 5.44 8.23 -3.41
N GLY A 73 4.17 7.82 -3.45
CA GLY A 73 3.43 7.60 -4.69
C GLY A 73 3.65 6.21 -5.29
N GLN A 74 4.17 5.28 -4.50
CA GLN A 74 4.19 3.87 -4.87
C GLN A 74 2.76 3.37 -4.97
N VAL A 75 2.55 2.40 -5.86
CA VAL A 75 1.25 1.76 -6.05
C VAL A 75 1.28 0.44 -5.31
N GLU A 76 0.31 0.24 -4.43
CA GLU A 76 0.11 -1.01 -3.70
C GLU A 76 -1.09 -1.76 -4.29
N LEU A 77 -0.97 -3.08 -4.39
CA LEU A 77 -2.08 -4.01 -4.58
C LEU A 77 -2.20 -4.93 -3.36
N SER A 78 -3.30 -4.82 -2.62
CA SER A 78 -3.68 -5.75 -1.54
C SER A 78 -4.72 -6.73 -2.07
N SER A 79 -4.36 -8.01 -2.16
CA SER A 79 -5.21 -9.04 -2.77
C SER A 79 -6.40 -9.42 -1.89
N GLN A 80 -7.44 -10.01 -2.48
CA GLN A 80 -8.42 -10.74 -1.68
C GLN A 80 -7.77 -11.99 -1.05
N PRO A 81 -8.20 -12.44 0.13
CA PRO A 81 -7.80 -13.74 0.67
C PRO A 81 -8.35 -14.87 -0.21
N ALA A 82 -7.46 -15.70 -0.77
CA ALA A 82 -7.80 -16.85 -1.60
C ALA A 82 -7.67 -18.16 -0.83
N ASP A 83 -8.39 -19.20 -1.25
CA ASP A 83 -8.40 -20.53 -0.59
C ASP A 83 -7.17 -21.39 -0.91
N SER A 84 -6.25 -20.91 -1.76
CA SER A 84 -4.96 -21.55 -2.02
C SER A 84 -3.93 -20.55 -2.52
N LEU A 85 -2.63 -20.91 -2.44
CA LEU A 85 -1.55 -20.10 -3.00
C LEU A 85 -1.72 -19.92 -4.52
N THR A 86 -2.07 -20.98 -5.24
CA THR A 86 -2.28 -20.92 -6.71
C THR A 86 -3.38 -19.93 -7.07
N ALA A 87 -4.53 -20.00 -6.39
CA ALA A 87 -5.63 -19.06 -6.63
C ALA A 87 -5.24 -17.61 -6.30
N CYS A 88 -4.43 -17.40 -5.25
CA CYS A 88 -3.89 -16.07 -4.92
C CYS A 88 -3.01 -15.54 -6.05
N VAL A 89 -2.06 -16.36 -6.53
CA VAL A 89 -1.14 -15.98 -7.62
C VAL A 89 -1.90 -15.67 -8.91
N GLU A 90 -2.88 -16.49 -9.29
CA GLU A 90 -3.69 -16.28 -10.49
C GLU A 90 -4.50 -14.97 -10.43
N ALA A 91 -5.12 -14.69 -9.28
CA ALA A 91 -5.88 -13.45 -9.07
C ALA A 91 -4.97 -12.21 -9.15
N VAL A 92 -3.81 -12.27 -8.50
CA VAL A 92 -2.82 -11.19 -8.53
C VAL A 92 -2.28 -10.99 -9.94
N GLN A 93 -1.94 -12.05 -10.66
CA GLN A 93 -1.50 -11.94 -12.06
C GLN A 93 -2.57 -11.31 -12.95
N ALA A 94 -3.84 -11.65 -12.75
CA ALA A 94 -4.95 -11.03 -13.48
C ALA A 94 -5.05 -9.53 -13.19
N ASP A 95 -4.92 -9.11 -11.94
CA ASP A 95 -4.93 -7.69 -11.55
C ASP A 95 -3.72 -6.93 -12.13
N LEU A 96 -2.53 -7.53 -12.09
CA LEU A 96 -1.32 -6.93 -12.66
C LEU A 96 -1.37 -6.81 -14.18
N SER A 97 -2.03 -7.76 -14.86
CA SER A 97 -2.27 -7.68 -16.30
C SER A 97 -3.12 -6.47 -16.71
N ARG A 98 -3.87 -5.89 -15.76
CA ARG A 98 -4.66 -4.65 -15.95
C ARG A 98 -3.91 -3.42 -15.48
N LEU A 99 -3.26 -3.50 -14.32
CA LEU A 99 -2.52 -2.39 -13.69
C LEU A 99 -1.35 -1.91 -14.54
N PHE A 100 -0.47 -2.82 -14.98
CA PHE A 100 0.77 -2.42 -15.66
C PHE A 100 0.49 -1.72 -17.01
N PRO A 101 -0.42 -2.21 -17.87
CA PRO A 101 -0.82 -1.46 -19.06
C PRO A 101 -1.49 -0.12 -18.75
N ALA A 102 -2.25 -0.02 -17.65
CA ALA A 102 -2.87 1.23 -17.25
C ALA A 102 -1.84 2.32 -16.90
N LEU A 103 -0.78 1.95 -16.16
CA LEU A 103 0.36 2.82 -15.90
C LEU A 103 1.10 3.20 -17.20
N ALA A 104 1.32 2.23 -18.08
CA ALA A 104 2.01 2.47 -19.35
C ALA A 104 1.27 3.48 -20.25
N ARG A 105 -0.07 3.47 -20.26
CA ARG A 105 -0.89 4.44 -21.04
C ARG A 105 -0.65 5.90 -20.64
N VAL A 106 -0.23 6.15 -19.40
CA VAL A 106 0.12 7.50 -18.92
C VAL A 106 1.63 7.74 -18.87
N GLY A 107 2.42 6.88 -19.54
CA GLY A 107 3.87 7.00 -19.64
C GLY A 107 4.63 6.62 -18.36
N LEU A 108 4.05 5.77 -17.52
CA LEU A 108 4.63 5.33 -16.25
C LEU A 108 4.97 3.83 -16.30
N ALA A 109 6.03 3.44 -15.60
CA ALA A 109 6.42 2.05 -15.43
C ALA A 109 6.52 1.67 -13.94
N PRO A 110 6.01 0.49 -13.55
CA PRO A 110 6.26 -0.08 -12.24
C PRO A 110 7.70 -0.62 -12.16
N HIS A 111 8.32 -0.52 -10.99
CA HIS A 111 9.65 -1.03 -10.71
C HIS A 111 9.64 -1.84 -9.41
N GLY A 112 9.93 -3.14 -9.52
CA GLY A 112 9.91 -4.08 -8.40
C GLY A 112 11.25 -4.15 -7.67
N ALA A 113 11.73 -3.01 -7.16
CA ALA A 113 12.90 -2.95 -6.28
C ALA A 113 12.46 -2.50 -4.89
N ALA A 114 13.08 -3.07 -3.85
CA ALA A 114 12.76 -2.75 -2.45
C ALA A 114 13.28 -1.38 -1.99
N LEU A 115 14.12 -0.73 -2.79
CA LEU A 115 14.64 0.61 -2.53
C LEU A 115 14.86 1.32 -3.87
N ASP A 116 14.39 2.55 -3.98
CA ASP A 116 14.59 3.39 -5.16
C ASP A 116 16.07 3.74 -5.30
N PRO A 117 16.76 3.25 -6.35
CA PRO A 117 18.20 3.50 -6.51
C PRO A 117 18.48 4.85 -7.16
N VAL A 118 17.44 5.60 -7.57
CA VAL A 118 17.58 6.78 -8.44
C VAL A 118 17.11 8.05 -7.73
N ARG A 119 15.93 8.02 -7.10
CA ARG A 119 15.28 9.22 -6.55
C ARG A 119 15.50 9.33 -5.05
N SER A 120 15.69 10.55 -4.56
CA SER A 120 15.67 10.83 -3.13
C SER A 120 14.26 10.67 -2.56
N PRO A 121 14.11 10.19 -1.31
CA PRO A 121 12.82 9.98 -0.68
C PRO A 121 12.07 11.30 -0.50
N ARG A 122 10.87 11.38 -1.07
CA ARG A 122 9.99 12.54 -0.96
C ARG A 122 8.54 12.09 -0.89
N ARG A 123 7.82 12.56 0.15
CA ARG A 123 6.37 12.38 0.22
C ARG A 123 5.69 13.21 -0.87
N VAL A 124 4.80 12.56 -1.62
CA VAL A 124 3.96 13.17 -2.66
C VAL A 124 2.49 13.14 -2.28
N LEU A 125 2.08 12.21 -1.41
CA LEU A 125 0.71 12.09 -0.95
C LEU A 125 0.46 12.99 0.26
N ASP A 126 -0.46 13.94 0.11
CA ASP A 126 -0.78 14.92 1.14
C ASP A 126 -1.98 14.48 1.97
N LEU A 127 -1.74 13.56 2.90
CA LEU A 127 -2.73 13.07 3.86
C LEU A 127 -2.24 13.30 5.29
N PRO A 128 -3.12 13.72 6.23
CA PRO A 128 -2.72 14.01 7.61
C PRO A 128 -1.96 12.88 8.30
N ARG A 129 -2.35 11.62 8.05
CA ARG A 129 -1.65 10.44 8.62
C ARG A 129 -0.19 10.36 8.19
N TYR A 130 0.12 10.68 6.94
CA TYR A 130 1.47 10.60 6.41
C TYR A 130 2.30 11.83 6.75
N ALA A 131 1.68 13.01 6.89
CA ALA A 131 2.35 14.18 7.44
C ALA A 131 2.79 13.94 8.90
N ALA A 132 1.90 13.39 9.74
CA ALA A 132 2.23 13.05 11.11
C ALA A 132 3.32 11.95 11.20
N MET A 133 3.25 10.95 10.32
CA MET A 133 4.24 9.87 10.26
C MET A 133 5.62 10.37 9.83
N GLU A 134 5.69 11.27 8.84
CA GLU A 134 6.93 11.93 8.40
C GLU A 134 7.54 12.75 9.54
N GLU A 135 6.75 13.61 10.20
CA GLU A 135 7.22 14.42 11.34
C GLU A 135 7.74 13.57 12.50
N PHE A 136 7.08 12.43 12.79
CA PHE A 136 7.52 11.50 13.81
C PHE A 136 8.87 10.88 13.45
N PHE A 137 9.01 10.33 12.23
CA PHE A 137 10.22 9.64 11.81
C PHE A 137 11.42 10.56 11.60
N ASP A 138 11.19 11.82 11.21
CA ASP A 138 12.26 12.79 11.02
C ASP A 138 13.06 13.09 12.31
N ARG A 139 12.53 12.71 13.48
CA ARG A 139 13.19 12.89 14.79
C ARG A 139 14.36 11.93 15.00
N ASP A 140 14.33 10.75 14.38
CA ASP A 140 15.30 9.65 14.61
C ASP A 140 16.26 9.45 13.43
N GLY A 141 16.15 10.29 12.38
CA GLY A 141 17.01 10.28 11.20
C GLY A 141 16.31 9.93 9.89
N PRO A 142 17.05 9.66 8.81
CA PRO A 142 16.47 9.58 7.47
C PRO A 142 15.75 8.26 7.16
N ALA A 143 15.97 7.21 7.96
CA ALA A 143 15.51 5.86 7.66
C ALA A 143 13.98 5.76 7.54
N GLY A 144 13.22 6.44 8.40
CA GLY A 144 11.77 6.40 8.32
C GLY A 144 11.23 7.12 7.09
N ARG A 145 11.84 8.24 6.69
CA ARG A 145 11.47 8.91 5.43
C ARG A 145 11.83 8.08 4.19
N ILE A 146 12.95 7.36 4.23
CA ILE A 146 13.33 6.39 3.18
C ILE A 146 12.28 5.28 3.08
N MET A 147 11.93 4.65 4.21
CA MET A 147 10.89 3.63 4.26
C MET A 147 9.55 4.14 3.73
N MET A 148 9.17 5.37 4.06
CA MET A 148 7.90 5.93 3.60
C MET A 148 7.85 6.19 2.10
N CYS A 149 8.94 6.62 1.49
CA CYS A 149 8.90 7.30 0.20
C CYS A 149 9.81 6.70 -0.88
N SER A 150 10.56 5.66 -0.56
CA SER A 150 11.55 5.06 -1.46
C SER A 150 11.61 3.54 -1.40
N THR A 151 10.72 2.85 -0.69
CA THR A 151 10.59 1.38 -0.78
C THR A 151 9.42 0.96 -1.65
#